data_AF-A0A945BM34-F1
#
_entry.id   AF-A0A945BM34-F1
#
_cell.length_a   1.000
_cell.length_b   1.000
_cell.length_c   1.000
_cell.angle_alpha   90.00
_cell.angle_beta   90.00
_cell.angle_gamma   90.00
#
_symmetry.space_group_name_H-M   'P 1'
#
loop_
_entity.id
_entity.type
_entity.pdbx_description
1 polymer ?
#
loop_
_entity_poly.entity_id
_entity_poly.type
_entity_poly.pdbx_seq_one_letter_code
_entity_poly.pdbx_strand_id
1 'polypeptide(L)'
;MNALTAKLQASPLLARVLPFVVFLVLTSCQGSFGPESHFWVYLVKCVIGAWMIWVTWPLVSEMRWAISFEALIAGTLVFILWVALDVLYPKFSQPNDSWDLQKQFGSPSVMVWFFAGVRLVGSTLLVPMLEEVFYRSFLYRYILAPNWIFTAYNSFAVKPFLITS
;
A
#
# COMPACT_ATOMS: atom_id res chain seq x y z
N MET A 1 -6.51 23.25 -15.49
CA MET A 1 -6.73 21.82 -15.20
C MET A 1 -5.68 21.01 -15.94
N ASN A 2 -4.86 20.24 -15.23
CA ASN A 2 -3.80 19.42 -15.85
C ASN A 2 -4.44 18.29 -16.67
N ALA A 3 -3.89 17.98 -17.85
CA ALA A 3 -4.41 16.94 -18.75
C ALA A 3 -4.54 15.56 -18.07
N LEU A 4 -3.66 15.27 -17.11
CA LEU A 4 -3.71 14.06 -16.28
C LEU A 4 -4.97 14.01 -15.41
N THR A 5 -5.30 15.10 -14.72
CA THR A 5 -6.48 15.20 -13.85
C THR A 5 -7.76 15.03 -14.65
N ALA A 6 -7.83 15.60 -15.86
CA ALA A 6 -8.99 15.44 -16.73
C ALA A 6 -9.18 13.97 -17.18
N LYS A 7 -8.09 13.26 -17.50
CA LYS A 7 -8.14 11.82 -17.84
C LYS A 7 -8.54 10.95 -16.64
N LEU A 8 -8.06 11.28 -15.44
CA LEU A 8 -8.42 10.57 -14.21
C LEU A 8 -9.90 10.77 -13.87
N GLN A 9 -10.43 11.98 -14.07
CA GLN A 9 -11.85 12.28 -13.92
C GLN A 9 -12.72 11.52 -14.94
N ALA A 10 -12.24 11.38 -16.18
CA ALA A 10 -12.96 10.69 -17.23
C ALA A 10 -13.00 9.15 -17.05
N SER A 11 -12.06 8.57 -16.30
CA SER A 11 -11.96 7.12 -16.10
C SER A 11 -11.84 6.73 -14.61
N PRO A 12 -12.95 6.31 -13.98
CA PRO A 12 -12.96 5.81 -12.60
C PRO A 12 -12.04 4.60 -12.38
N LEU A 13 -11.81 3.79 -13.44
CA LEU A 13 -10.89 2.66 -13.41
C LEU A 13 -9.45 3.14 -13.32
N LEU A 14 -9.06 4.09 -14.18
CA LEU A 14 -7.69 4.61 -14.23
C LEU A 14 -7.31 5.30 -12.90
N ALA A 15 -8.26 6.01 -12.27
CA ALA A 15 -8.06 6.63 -10.96
C ALA A 15 -7.76 5.62 -9.84
N ARG A 16 -8.22 4.36 -9.96
CA ARG A 16 -8.02 3.32 -8.93
C ARG A 16 -6.85 2.39 -9.23
N VAL A 17 -6.54 2.17 -10.51
CA VAL A 17 -5.47 1.27 -10.95
C VAL A 17 -4.11 1.95 -11.01
N LEU A 18 -4.07 3.19 -11.53
CA LEU A 18 -2.81 3.87 -11.83
C LEU A 18 -1.90 4.05 -10.60
N PRO A 19 -2.39 4.53 -9.43
CA PRO A 19 -1.54 4.71 -8.24
C PRO A 19 -0.83 3.43 -7.81
N PHE A 20 -1.57 2.32 -7.79
CA PHE A 20 -1.03 1.03 -7.37
C PHE A 20 -0.01 0.48 -8.36
N VAL A 21 -0.31 0.53 -9.67
CA VAL A 21 0.62 0.04 -10.70
C VAL A 21 1.92 0.84 -10.71
N VAL A 22 1.84 2.17 -10.62
CA VAL A 22 3.06 3.02 -10.54
C VAL A 22 3.87 2.67 -9.30
N PHE A 23 3.21 2.47 -8.15
CA PHE A 23 3.89 2.09 -6.92
C PHE A 23 4.57 0.72 -7.02
N LEU A 24 3.97 -0.26 -7.71
CA LEU A 24 4.57 -1.56 -7.98
C LEU A 24 5.79 -1.45 -8.90
N VAL A 25 5.69 -0.69 -9.98
CA VAL A 25 6.82 -0.47 -10.90
C VAL A 25 8.00 0.14 -10.14
N LEU A 26 7.77 1.18 -9.34
CA LEU A 26 8.83 1.78 -8.52
C LEU A 26 9.39 0.82 -7.47
N THR A 27 8.54 -0.06 -6.92
CA THR A 27 8.98 -1.11 -5.99
C THR A 27 9.87 -2.14 -6.68
N SER A 28 9.61 -2.49 -7.94
CA SER A 28 10.46 -3.40 -8.71
C SER A 28 11.87 -2.84 -8.97
N CYS A 29 12.01 -1.51 -9.00
CA CYS A 29 13.30 -0.83 -9.14
C CYS A 29 14.10 -0.77 -7.83
N GLN A 30 13.49 -1.08 -6.68
CA GLN A 30 14.13 -0.98 -5.38
C GLN A 30 15.23 -2.05 -5.25
N GLY A 31 16.47 -1.64 -4.98
CA GLY A 31 17.63 -2.54 -4.93
C GLY A 31 18.39 -2.69 -6.26
N SER A 32 17.85 -2.15 -7.36
CA SER A 32 18.48 -2.27 -8.69
C SER A 32 19.67 -1.32 -8.91
N PHE A 33 19.80 -0.27 -8.09
CA PHE A 33 20.82 0.78 -8.25
C PHE A 33 21.84 0.79 -7.10
N GLY A 34 22.11 -0.38 -6.50
CA GLY A 34 23.04 -0.56 -5.38
C GLY A 34 22.37 -0.50 -4.00
N PRO A 35 23.13 -0.66 -2.89
CA PRO A 35 22.58 -0.78 -1.53
C PRO A 35 21.77 0.44 -1.10
N GLU A 36 22.23 1.65 -1.43
CA GLU A 36 21.56 2.90 -1.10
C GLU A 36 20.21 3.07 -1.80
N SER A 37 20.02 2.38 -2.94
CA SER A 37 18.78 2.45 -3.70
C SER A 37 17.60 1.90 -2.90
N HIS A 38 17.83 1.01 -1.93
CA HIS A 38 16.76 0.56 -1.05
C HIS A 38 16.10 1.75 -0.35
N PHE A 39 16.87 2.65 0.25
CA PHE A 39 16.36 3.78 1.04
C PHE A 39 15.81 4.89 0.15
N TRP A 40 16.58 5.31 -0.85
CA TRP A 40 16.22 6.46 -1.69
C TRP A 40 15.08 6.13 -2.65
N VAL A 41 15.06 4.95 -3.28
CA VAL A 41 13.93 4.55 -4.14
C VAL A 41 12.66 4.38 -3.31
N TYR A 42 12.78 3.88 -2.07
CA TYR A 42 11.63 3.81 -1.16
C TYR A 42 11.08 5.20 -0.80
N LEU A 43 11.96 6.18 -0.52
CA LEU A 43 11.53 7.55 -0.29
C LEU A 43 10.81 8.11 -1.52
N VAL A 44 11.41 7.98 -2.70
CA VAL A 44 10.86 8.47 -3.96
C VAL A 44 9.49 7.84 -4.24
N LYS A 45 9.35 6.52 -4.09
CA LYS A 45 8.05 5.86 -4.31
C LYS A 45 7.00 6.26 -3.28
N CYS A 46 7.39 6.56 -2.03
CA CYS A 46 6.47 7.09 -1.04
C CYS A 46 6.00 8.50 -1.38
N VAL A 47 6.90 9.37 -1.82
CA VAL A 47 6.54 10.74 -2.27
C VAL A 47 5.62 10.69 -3.49
N ILE A 48 5.96 9.88 -4.49
CA ILE A 48 5.14 9.70 -5.69
C ILE A 48 3.78 9.09 -5.32
N GLY A 49 3.76 8.02 -4.51
CA GLY A 49 2.53 7.40 -4.04
C GLY A 49 1.64 8.37 -3.28
N ALA A 50 2.21 9.19 -2.40
CA ALA A 50 1.45 10.18 -1.61
C ALA A 50 0.84 11.25 -2.51
N TRP A 51 1.62 11.73 -3.49
CA TRP A 51 1.14 12.66 -4.49
C TRP A 51 0.01 12.07 -5.35
N MET A 52 0.14 10.81 -5.78
CA MET A 52 -0.90 10.14 -6.56
C MET A 52 -2.18 9.97 -5.74
N ILE A 53 -2.07 9.52 -4.49
CA ILE A 53 -3.19 9.45 -3.55
C ILE A 53 -3.86 10.82 -3.43
N TRP A 54 -3.09 11.88 -3.22
CA TRP A 54 -3.63 13.23 -3.09
C TRP A 54 -4.44 13.66 -4.32
N VAL A 55 -3.96 13.34 -5.52
CA VAL A 55 -4.65 13.65 -6.78
C VAL A 55 -5.91 12.80 -6.97
N THR A 56 -5.88 11.51 -6.57
CA THR A 56 -7.03 10.60 -6.73
C THR A 56 -8.02 10.65 -5.58
N TRP A 57 -7.63 11.18 -4.41
CA TRP A 57 -8.46 11.28 -3.21
C TRP A 57 -9.84 11.90 -3.46
N PRO A 58 -9.98 13.06 -4.14
CA PRO A 58 -11.30 13.63 -4.41
C PRO A 58 -12.11 12.83 -5.45
N LEU A 59 -11.48 11.92 -6.19
CA LEU A 59 -12.11 11.12 -7.26
C LEU A 59 -12.61 9.76 -6.76
N VAL A 60 -12.12 9.32 -5.60
CA VAL A 60 -12.44 8.03 -5.00
C VAL A 60 -13.24 8.28 -3.73
N SER A 61 -14.57 8.40 -3.87
CA SER A 61 -15.49 8.66 -2.76
C SER A 61 -15.43 7.62 -1.64
N GLU A 62 -14.85 6.45 -1.91
CA GLU A 62 -14.67 5.38 -0.93
C GLU A 62 -13.51 5.64 0.05
N MET A 63 -12.58 6.56 -0.25
CA MET A 63 -11.48 6.93 0.64
C MET A 63 -11.97 7.81 1.81
N ARG A 64 -12.73 7.20 2.71
CA ARG A 64 -13.25 7.84 3.93
C ARG A 64 -12.57 7.29 5.17
N TRP A 65 -12.30 8.17 6.12
CA TRP A 65 -11.85 7.78 7.45
C TRP A 65 -13.05 7.26 8.25
N ALA A 66 -13.07 5.96 8.51
CA ALA A 66 -14.06 5.32 9.36
C ALA A 66 -13.33 4.39 10.33
N ILE A 67 -13.50 4.64 11.63
CA ILE A 67 -12.96 3.78 12.68
C ILE A 67 -14.08 2.83 13.10
N SER A 68 -13.81 1.53 13.06
CA SER A 68 -14.72 0.50 13.54
C SER A 68 -14.02 -0.34 14.60
N PHE A 69 -14.78 -0.73 15.62
CA PHE A 69 -14.25 -1.57 16.70
C PHE A 69 -13.92 -2.97 16.20
N GLU A 70 -14.72 -3.48 15.26
CA GLU A 70 -14.49 -4.75 14.57
C GLU A 70 -13.16 -4.73 13.80
N ALA A 71 -12.84 -3.62 13.11
CA ALA A 71 -11.57 -3.48 12.41
C ALA A 71 -10.38 -3.47 13.37
N LEU A 72 -10.52 -2.83 14.54
CA LEU A 72 -9.49 -2.81 15.57
C LEU A 72 -9.24 -4.22 16.15
N ILE A 73 -10.31 -4.97 16.45
CA ILE A 73 -10.21 -6.35 16.93
C ILE A 73 -9.59 -7.24 15.85
N ALA A 74 -10.10 -7.19 14.62
CA ALA A 74 -9.61 -8.01 13.52
C ALA A 74 -8.13 -7.75 13.24
N GLY A 75 -7.71 -6.47 13.19
CA GLY A 75 -6.30 -6.10 13.01
C GLY A 75 -5.41 -6.59 14.16
N THR A 76 -5.89 -6.48 15.40
CA THR A 76 -5.16 -6.99 16.58
C THR A 76 -5.02 -8.52 16.53
N LEU A 77 -6.08 -9.23 16.18
CA LEU A 77 -6.05 -10.69 16.04
C LEU A 77 -5.08 -11.13 14.95
N VAL A 78 -5.13 -10.50 13.77
CA VAL A 78 -4.18 -10.78 12.68
C VAL A 78 -2.75 -10.50 13.10
N PHE A 79 -2.49 -9.41 13.82
CA PHE A 79 -1.17 -9.11 14.36
C PHE A 79 -0.67 -10.19 15.34
N ILE A 80 -1.49 -10.60 16.30
CA ILE A 80 -1.15 -11.66 17.25
C ILE A 80 -0.85 -12.96 16.52
N LEU A 81 -1.70 -13.35 15.57
CA LEU A 81 -1.51 -14.55 14.76
C LEU A 81 -0.21 -14.46 13.95
N TRP A 82 0.06 -13.33 13.31
CA TRP A 82 1.28 -13.13 12.52
C TRP A 82 2.54 -13.27 13.37
N VAL A 83 2.59 -12.64 14.56
CA VAL A 83 3.72 -12.77 15.49
C VAL A 83 3.85 -14.20 16.02
N ALA A 84 2.75 -14.84 16.39
CA ALA A 84 2.76 -16.22 16.87
C ALA A 84 3.27 -17.20 15.81
N LEU A 85 2.89 -16.99 14.54
CA LEU A 85 3.36 -17.78 13.42
C LEU A 85 4.87 -17.58 13.15
N ASP A 86 5.40 -16.36 13.29
CA ASP A 86 6.85 -16.10 13.14
C ASP A 86 7.70 -16.86 14.17
N VAL A 87 7.15 -17.08 15.38
CA VAL A 87 7.81 -17.86 16.44
C VAL A 87 7.72 -19.37 16.19
N LEU A 88 6.58 -19.84 15.67
CA LEU A 88 6.29 -21.26 15.53
C LEU A 88 6.89 -21.90 14.26
N TYR A 89 7.08 -21.11 13.19
CA TYR A 89 7.53 -21.63 11.91
C TYR A 89 8.96 -21.18 11.55
N PRO A 90 9.83 -22.10 11.11
CA PRO A 90 11.17 -21.74 10.66
C PRO A 90 11.12 -20.88 9.39
N LYS A 91 11.98 -19.87 9.33
CA LYS A 91 12.07 -18.95 8.19
C LYS A 91 12.66 -19.68 6.98
N PHE A 92 11.96 -19.64 5.85
CA PHE A 92 12.41 -20.26 4.60
C PHE A 92 13.53 -19.48 3.90
N SER A 93 13.81 -18.25 4.32
CA SER A 93 14.85 -17.40 3.73
C SER A 93 15.78 -16.86 4.81
N GLN A 94 17.05 -16.66 4.43
CA GLN A 94 18.03 -16.02 5.30
C GLN A 94 17.63 -14.56 5.57
N PRO A 95 17.93 -14.02 6.77
CA PRO A 95 17.72 -12.61 7.06
C PRO A 95 18.37 -11.73 6.00
N ASN A 96 17.60 -10.77 5.47
CA ASN A 96 18.09 -9.83 4.47
C ASN A 96 18.48 -8.50 5.14
N ASP A 97 19.78 -8.21 5.17
CA ASP A 97 20.36 -6.99 5.75
C ASP A 97 20.07 -5.71 4.91
N SER A 98 19.33 -5.82 3.80
CA SER A 98 19.06 -4.69 2.89
C SER A 98 18.40 -3.46 3.53
N TRP A 99 17.78 -3.59 4.71
CA TRP A 99 17.18 -2.49 5.46
C TRP A 99 17.84 -2.21 6.81
N ASP A 100 19.07 -2.67 7.02
CA ASP A 100 19.82 -2.36 8.24
C ASP A 100 20.34 -0.91 8.19
N LEU A 101 19.55 -0.02 8.79
CA LEU A 101 19.84 1.41 8.87
C LEU A 101 21.10 1.71 9.71
N GLN A 102 21.40 0.89 10.73
CA GLN A 102 22.56 1.10 11.59
C GLN A 102 23.84 0.70 10.89
N LYS A 103 23.80 -0.40 10.12
CA LYS A 103 24.92 -0.82 9.27
C LYS A 103 25.21 0.18 8.15
N GLN A 104 24.17 0.83 7.60
CA GLN A 104 24.35 1.80 6.52
C GLN A 104 24.80 3.18 7.00
N PHE A 105 24.15 3.73 8.03
CA PHE A 105 24.34 5.13 8.47
C PHE A 105 25.12 5.27 9.79
N GLY A 106 25.52 4.17 10.43
CA GLY A 106 26.28 4.15 11.68
C GLY A 106 25.45 4.45 12.93
N SER A 107 26.10 5.05 13.94
CA SER A 107 25.47 5.53 15.20
C SER A 107 24.15 6.30 14.93
N PRO A 108 23.21 6.34 15.89
CA PRO A 108 21.90 6.95 15.71
C PRO A 108 22.00 8.40 15.23
N SER A 109 21.93 8.55 13.91
CA SER A 109 22.04 9.79 13.17
C SER A 109 20.65 10.24 12.74
N VAL A 110 20.53 11.52 12.38
CA VAL A 110 19.26 12.08 11.88
C VAL A 110 18.73 11.29 10.68
N MET A 111 19.62 10.76 9.83
CA MET A 111 19.26 9.91 8.68
C MET A 111 18.57 8.60 9.10
N VAL A 112 19.03 7.94 10.17
CA VAL A 112 18.43 6.67 10.65
C VAL A 112 16.98 6.91 11.04
N TRP A 113 16.72 7.94 11.85
CA TRP A 113 15.36 8.27 12.28
C TRP A 113 14.49 8.75 11.13
N PHE A 114 15.06 9.50 10.19
CA PHE A 114 14.35 9.95 8.99
C PHE A 114 13.87 8.76 8.14
N PHE A 115 14.77 7.85 7.75
CA PHE A 115 14.38 6.70 6.93
C PHE A 115 13.52 5.68 7.69
N ALA A 116 13.70 5.53 8.99
CA ALA A 116 12.78 4.76 9.83
C ALA A 116 11.36 5.37 9.81
N GLY A 117 11.25 6.69 9.96
CA GLY A 117 9.97 7.41 9.88
C GLY A 117 9.31 7.29 8.51
N VAL A 118 10.08 7.47 7.44
CA VAL A 118 9.60 7.28 6.05
C VAL A 118 9.11 5.85 5.85
N ARG A 119 9.86 4.85 6.33
CA ARG A 119 9.48 3.43 6.24
C ARG A 119 8.16 3.19 6.96
N LEU A 120 8.06 3.65 8.21
CA LEU A 120 6.88 3.50 9.06
C LEU A 120 5.65 4.09 8.38
N VAL A 121 5.67 5.39 8.06
CA VAL A 121 4.55 6.10 7.41
C VAL A 121 4.20 5.47 6.06
N GLY A 122 5.21 5.11 5.27
CA GLY A 122 5.00 4.46 3.98
C GLY A 122 4.28 3.12 4.10
N SER A 123 4.69 2.25 5.03
CA SER A 123 4.04 0.94 5.18
C SER A 123 2.72 0.96 5.93
N THR A 124 2.51 1.89 6.87
CA THR A 124 1.33 1.87 7.73
C THR A 124 0.19 2.73 7.20
N LEU A 125 0.51 3.80 6.47
CA LEU A 125 -0.50 4.73 5.95
C LEU A 125 -0.59 4.61 4.43
N LEU A 126 0.53 4.81 3.73
CA LEU A 126 0.51 4.94 2.29
C LEU A 126 0.13 3.64 1.57
N VAL A 127 0.83 2.55 1.86
CA VAL A 127 0.62 1.27 1.17
C VAL A 127 -0.80 0.74 1.40
N PRO A 128 -1.35 0.71 2.64
CA PRO A 128 -2.73 0.26 2.86
C PRO A 128 -3.76 1.12 2.12
N MET A 129 -3.54 2.43 2.00
CA MET A 129 -4.44 3.30 1.21
C MET A 129 -4.41 2.94 -0.28
N LEU A 130 -3.23 2.66 -0.86
CA LEU A 130 -3.12 2.23 -2.25
C LEU A 130 -3.80 0.88 -2.47
N GLU A 131 -3.58 -0.06 -1.55
CA GLU A 131 -4.17 -1.39 -1.59
C GLU A 131 -5.69 -1.36 -1.45
N GLU A 132 -6.23 -0.56 -0.52
CA GLU A 132 -7.69 -0.44 -0.33
C GLU A 132 -8.38 0.12 -1.59
N VAL A 133 -7.76 1.12 -2.24
CA VAL A 133 -8.26 1.70 -3.49
C VAL A 133 -8.18 0.70 -4.64
N PHE A 134 -7.11 -0.09 -4.72
CA PHE A 134 -6.94 -1.04 -5.80
C PHE A 134 -7.76 -2.32 -5.60
N TYR A 135 -7.55 -3.04 -4.50
CA TYR A 135 -8.18 -4.33 -4.25
C TYR A 135 -9.66 -4.18 -3.95
N ARG A 136 -10.03 -3.33 -2.99
CA ARG A 136 -11.42 -3.29 -2.51
C ARG A 136 -12.29 -2.33 -3.33
N SER A 137 -11.78 -1.14 -3.63
CA SER A 137 -12.54 -0.18 -4.43
C SER A 137 -12.61 -0.56 -5.92
N PHE A 138 -11.61 -1.24 -6.49
CA PHE A 138 -11.65 -1.67 -7.89
C PHE A 138 -11.81 -3.19 -8.05
N LEU A 139 -10.76 -3.98 -7.78
CA LEU A 139 -10.66 -5.36 -8.24
C LEU A 139 -11.80 -6.27 -7.71
N TYR A 140 -12.12 -6.15 -6.43
CA TYR A 140 -13.18 -6.91 -5.76
C TYR A 140 -14.54 -6.64 -6.42
N ARG A 141 -14.90 -5.36 -6.59
CA ARG A 141 -16.19 -4.96 -7.18
C ARG A 141 -16.25 -5.29 -8.67
N TYR A 142 -15.12 -5.16 -9.37
CA TYR A 142 -14.99 -5.52 -10.78
C TYR A 142 -15.29 -7.00 -11.04
N ILE A 143 -14.82 -7.88 -10.15
CA ILE A 143 -15.11 -9.32 -10.22
C ILE A 143 -16.57 -9.61 -9.81
N LEU A 144 -17.10 -8.84 -8.87
CA LEU A 144 -18.44 -9.03 -8.32
C LEU A 144 -19.55 -8.69 -9.32
N ALA A 145 -19.43 -7.58 -10.06
CA ALA A 145 -20.51 -7.11 -10.96
C ALA A 145 -20.00 -6.31 -12.18
N PRO A 146 -20.69 -6.37 -13.33
CA PRO A 146 -20.35 -5.56 -14.51
C PRO A 146 -20.38 -4.04 -14.26
N ASN A 147 -21.37 -3.56 -13.50
CA ASN A 147 -21.53 -2.15 -13.12
C ASN A 147 -20.94 -1.84 -11.74
N TRP A 148 -19.70 -2.31 -11.51
CA TRP A 148 -19.00 -2.31 -10.23
C TRP A 148 -18.95 -0.95 -9.49
N ILE A 149 -19.01 0.16 -10.23
CA ILE A 149 -19.00 1.53 -9.66
C ILE A 149 -20.19 1.74 -8.72
N PHE A 150 -21.35 1.15 -9.03
CA PHE A 150 -22.58 1.30 -8.23
C PHE A 150 -22.74 0.20 -7.19
N THR A 151 -21.80 -0.73 -7.10
CA THR A 151 -21.88 -1.84 -6.15
C THR A 151 -21.51 -1.38 -4.75
N ALA A 152 -22.35 -1.73 -3.78
CA ALA A 152 -22.16 -1.38 -2.38
C ALA A 152 -20.86 -1.97 -1.81
N TYR A 153 -20.14 -1.15 -1.03
CA TYR A 153 -18.84 -1.50 -0.46
C TYR A 153 -18.89 -2.58 0.65
N ASN A 154 -20.07 -2.77 1.24
CA ASN A 154 -20.31 -3.72 2.32
C ASN A 154 -20.87 -5.05 1.80
N SER A 155 -20.89 -5.27 0.49
CA SER A 155 -21.33 -6.54 -0.09
C SER A 155 -20.19 -7.55 0.00
N PHE A 156 -20.44 -8.65 0.70
CA PHE A 156 -19.52 -9.77 0.78
C PHE A 156 -19.96 -10.89 -0.17
N ALA A 157 -19.00 -11.35 -0.98
CA ALA A 157 -19.12 -12.53 -1.82
C ALA A 157 -17.81 -13.34 -1.76
N VAL A 158 -17.95 -14.67 -1.70
CA VAL A 158 -16.84 -15.60 -1.50
C VAL A 158 -15.88 -15.60 -2.69
N LYS A 159 -16.40 -15.61 -3.92
CA LYS A 159 -15.59 -15.67 -5.14
C LYS A 159 -14.60 -14.48 -5.27
N PRO A 160 -15.03 -13.22 -5.24
CA PRO A 160 -14.08 -12.10 -5.31
C PRO A 160 -13.15 -12.07 -4.10
N PHE A 161 -13.62 -12.44 -2.91
CA PHE A 161 -12.78 -12.51 -1.71
C PHE A 161 -11.59 -13.47 -1.89
N LEU A 162 -11.83 -14.69 -2.37
CA LEU A 162 -10.77 -15.69 -2.58
C LEU A 162 -9.80 -15.33 -3.72
N ILE A 163 -10.21 -14.48 -4.66
CA ILE A 163 -9.36 -14.08 -5.78
C ILE A 163 -8.46 -12.89 -5.40
N THR A 164 -8.91 -12.03 -4.50
CA THR A 164 -8.19 -10.80 -4.11
C THR A 164 -7.41 -10.91 -2.80
N SER A 165 -7.53 -12.03 -2.08
CA SER A 165 -6.82 -12.28 -0.81
C SER A 165 -5.67 -13.27 -1.03
#